data_AF-T0U1Z6-F1
#
_entry.id   AF-T0U1Z6-F1
#
_cell.length_a   1.000
_cell.length_b   1.000
_cell.length_c   1.000
_cell.angle_alpha   90.00
_cell.angle_beta   90.00
_cell.angle_gamma   90.00
#
_symmetry.space_group_name_H-M   'P 1'
#
loop_
_entity.id
_entity.type
_entity.pdbx_description
1 polymer ?
#
loop_
_entity_poly.entity_id
_entity_poly.type
_entity_poly.pdbx_seq_one_letter_code
_entity_poly.pdbx_strand_id
1 'polypeptide(L)'
;MVGIGSLLSLGAYLYLNLVQTHRVEVSGGADIPILFPPFTAFHQFILHPFDGEAILGLLGWILVLLVLIGLVRKIVIPQFYDAALAVATNQTVKERVRVLHVGQKDSFRRFVIQYHRRLLSDGTLMVQVLLMMSILPYIFLLSGAAGASKNIGGLSPYLTPQYLVPLTLVAILIGVFNSFGGLTSIGISLERENFEYLRSLPIDFKRYLFMKFWLLYLVQSILPVILLVGVCLYFGVHPLAILAMLLIWVVTTIPICIRDYVKDFQNFSTNWTNITELMTRHRGNAVLQSILLIVFLFVMFLLIIISFIWTYHSVSTLLAVSLYSIILLIGAGISYTIYRKKIRTLYQEIGE
;
A
#
# COMPACT_ATOMS: atom_id res chain seq x y z
N MET A 1 3.77 11.42 12.88
CA MET A 1 2.47 11.47 13.61
C MET A 1 1.25 11.36 12.68
N VAL A 2 1.26 11.89 11.45
CA VAL A 2 0.11 11.82 10.51
C VAL A 2 -0.30 10.38 10.13
N GLY A 3 0.66 9.46 9.98
CA GLY A 3 0.38 8.07 9.56
C GLY A 3 -0.42 7.23 10.57
N ILE A 4 -0.26 7.49 11.88
CA ILE A 4 -1.00 6.77 12.93
C ILE A 4 -2.44 7.31 13.02
N GLY A 5 -2.62 8.63 12.87
CA GLY A 5 -3.94 9.25 12.81
C GLY A 5 -4.75 8.82 11.58
N SER A 6 -4.10 8.67 10.42
CA SER A 6 -4.76 8.14 9.22
C SER A 6 -5.08 6.65 9.33
N LEU A 7 -4.21 5.85 9.97
CA LEU A 7 -4.49 4.44 10.27
C LEU A 7 -5.66 4.26 11.25
N LEU A 8 -5.75 5.10 12.29
CA LEU A 8 -6.88 5.14 13.21
C LEU A 8 -8.18 5.53 12.50
N SER A 9 -8.14 6.55 11.63
CA SER A 9 -9.27 6.96 10.82
C SER A 9 -9.71 5.88 9.82
N LEU A 10 -8.77 5.19 9.18
CA LEU A 10 -9.04 4.04 8.30
C LEU A 10 -9.61 2.85 9.07
N GLY A 11 -9.09 2.55 10.25
CA GLY A 11 -9.64 1.53 11.14
C GLY A 11 -11.06 1.87 11.59
N ALA A 12 -11.33 3.13 11.90
CA ALA A 12 -12.67 3.63 12.23
C ALA A 12 -13.63 3.55 11.03
N TYR A 13 -13.17 3.87 9.81
CA TYR A 13 -13.96 3.72 8.59
C TYR A 13 -14.32 2.25 8.33
N LEU A 14 -13.36 1.34 8.46
CA LEU A 14 -13.58 -0.11 8.34
C LEU A 14 -14.60 -0.60 9.36
N TYR A 15 -14.48 -0.17 10.61
CA TYR A 15 -15.43 -0.49 11.68
C TYR A 15 -16.84 0.03 11.35
N LEU A 16 -16.96 1.29 10.93
CA LEU A 16 -18.26 1.87 10.55
C LEU A 16 -18.88 1.16 9.35
N ASN A 17 -18.07 0.76 8.36
CA ASN A 17 -18.55 0.01 7.21
C ASN A 17 -19.08 -1.37 7.60
N LEU A 18 -18.34 -2.13 8.42
CA LEU A 18 -18.77 -3.42 8.96
C LEU A 18 -20.07 -3.31 9.78
N VAL A 19 -20.16 -2.28 10.63
CA VAL A 19 -21.36 -2.01 11.44
C VAL A 19 -22.55 -1.61 10.56
N GLN A 20 -22.34 -0.79 9.53
CA GLN A 20 -23.39 -0.42 8.57
C GLN A 20 -23.90 -1.63 7.77
N THR A 21 -23.02 -2.52 7.33
CA THR A 21 -23.41 -3.74 6.62
C THR A 21 -24.27 -4.66 7.50
N HIS A 22 -23.98 -4.75 8.80
CA HIS A 22 -24.82 -5.47 9.76
C HIS A 22 -26.15 -4.76 10.06
N ARG A 23 -26.19 -3.42 10.08
CA ARG A 23 -27.42 -2.63 10.36
C ARG A 23 -28.56 -2.83 9.35
N VAL A 24 -28.28 -3.24 8.11
CA VAL A 24 -29.33 -3.47 7.09
C VAL A 24 -30.26 -4.65 7.44
N GLU A 25 -29.95 -5.46 8.47
CA GLU A 25 -30.84 -6.54 8.95
C GLU A 25 -31.83 -6.13 10.05
N VAL A 26 -31.69 -4.94 10.65
CA VAL A 26 -32.54 -4.54 11.78
C VAL A 26 -33.56 -3.49 11.33
N SER A 27 -34.54 -3.94 10.54
CA SER A 27 -35.80 -3.23 10.28
C SER A 27 -36.82 -3.57 11.38
N GLY A 28 -36.51 -3.17 12.61
CA GLY A 28 -37.38 -3.36 13.75
C GLY A 28 -36.67 -2.80 14.97
N GLY A 29 -37.28 -1.81 15.63
CA GLY A 29 -36.65 -1.01 16.69
C GLY A 29 -36.20 -1.83 17.90
N ALA A 30 -35.06 -2.49 17.77
CA ALA A 30 -34.34 -3.20 18.81
C ALA A 30 -32.87 -2.77 18.77
N ASP A 31 -32.33 -2.59 19.98
CA ASP A 31 -31.06 -1.99 20.35
C ASP A 31 -29.93 -2.11 19.31
N ILE A 32 -29.32 -0.96 19.02
CA ILE A 32 -28.06 -0.89 18.27
C ILE A 32 -27.02 -1.67 19.10
N PRO A 33 -26.48 -2.81 18.64
CA PRO A 33 -25.41 -3.46 19.37
C PRO A 33 -24.16 -2.61 19.21
N ILE A 34 -23.88 -1.78 20.20
CA ILE A 34 -22.62 -1.05 20.31
C ILE A 34 -21.56 -2.09 20.68
N LEU A 35 -20.90 -2.65 19.68
CA LEU A 35 -19.88 -3.69 19.84
C LEU A 35 -18.56 -3.16 20.43
N PHE A 36 -18.45 -1.84 20.66
CA PHE A 36 -17.32 -1.25 21.38
C PHE A 36 -17.79 -0.82 22.77
N PRO A 37 -17.56 -1.64 23.83
CA PRO A 37 -18.06 -1.38 25.17
C PRO A 37 -17.83 0.03 25.71
N PRO A 38 -16.73 0.74 25.37
CA PRO A 38 -16.52 2.11 25.84
C PRO A 38 -17.51 3.15 25.27
N PHE A 39 -18.11 2.95 24.09
CA PHE A 39 -19.06 3.89 23.49
C PHE A 39 -20.48 3.80 24.06
N THR A 40 -20.79 2.74 24.83
CA THR A 40 -22.10 2.57 25.46
C THR A 40 -22.34 3.67 26.51
N ALA A 41 -21.31 4.09 27.24
CA ALA A 41 -21.38 5.15 28.23
C ALA A 41 -21.83 6.50 27.63
N PHE A 42 -21.31 6.86 26.46
CA PHE A 42 -21.73 8.09 25.76
C PHE A 42 -23.13 7.97 25.19
N HIS A 43 -23.51 6.79 24.68
CA HIS A 43 -24.85 6.57 24.16
C HIS A 43 -25.92 6.63 25.25
N GLN A 44 -25.68 5.98 26.39
CA GLN A 44 -26.57 5.99 27.56
C GLN A 44 -26.70 7.40 28.14
N PHE A 45 -25.62 8.19 28.17
CA PHE A 45 -25.67 9.58 28.62
C PHE A 45 -26.52 10.49 27.71
N ILE A 46 -26.46 10.29 26.38
CA ILE A 46 -27.24 11.08 25.42
C ILE A 46 -28.74 10.77 25.52
N LEU A 47 -29.10 9.51 25.76
CA LEU A 47 -30.50 9.07 25.86
C LEU A 47 -31.10 9.30 27.25
N HIS A 48 -30.32 9.06 28.31
CA HIS A 48 -30.74 9.18 29.70
C HIS A 48 -29.68 9.91 30.55
N PRO A 49 -29.64 11.25 30.49
CA PRO A 49 -28.56 12.06 31.07
C PRO A 49 -28.47 12.03 32.61
N PHE A 50 -29.52 11.59 33.30
CA PHE A 50 -29.58 11.54 34.77
C PHE A 50 -29.52 10.12 35.34
N ASP A 51 -29.25 9.11 34.51
CA ASP A 51 -29.18 7.73 34.97
C ASP A 51 -27.83 7.41 35.62
N GLY A 52 -27.85 6.60 36.68
CA GLY A 52 -26.68 6.35 37.54
C GLY A 52 -25.55 5.63 36.79
N GLU A 53 -25.90 4.71 35.89
CA GLU A 53 -24.92 3.98 35.08
C GLU A 53 -24.26 4.88 34.02
N ALA A 54 -25.00 5.81 33.43
CA ALA A 54 -24.46 6.76 32.45
C ALA A 54 -23.44 7.73 33.09
N ILE A 55 -23.71 8.20 34.31
CA ILE A 55 -22.82 9.07 35.07
C ILE A 55 -21.54 8.32 35.49
N LEU A 56 -21.67 7.06 35.92
CA LEU A 56 -20.53 6.19 36.25
C LEU A 56 -19.65 5.90 35.02
N GLY A 57 -20.26 5.63 33.87
CA GLY A 57 -19.55 5.45 32.61
C GLY A 57 -18.77 6.71 32.19
N LEU A 58 -19.36 7.89 32.37
CA LEU A 58 -18.73 9.17 32.04
C LEU A 58 -17.60 9.53 33.01
N LEU A 59 -17.76 9.23 34.31
CA LEU A 59 -16.69 9.35 35.32
C LEU A 59 -15.52 8.40 35.01
N GLY A 60 -15.80 7.18 34.56
CA GLY A 60 -14.77 6.24 34.07
C GLY A 60 -13.97 6.81 32.91
N TRP A 61 -14.64 7.48 31.97
CA TRP A 61 -13.97 8.16 30.85
C TRP A 61 -13.15 9.39 31.28
N ILE A 62 -13.61 10.15 32.26
CA ILE A 62 -12.85 11.26 32.84
C ILE A 62 -11.57 10.73 33.52
N LEU A 63 -11.66 9.60 34.24
CA LEU A 63 -10.49 8.95 34.83
C LEU A 63 -9.49 8.50 33.76
N VAL A 64 -9.97 7.86 32.69
CA VAL A 64 -9.13 7.43 31.56
C VAL A 64 -8.45 8.64 30.90
N LEU A 65 -9.16 9.75 30.75
CA LEU A 65 -8.61 11.00 30.20
C LEU A 65 -7.51 11.58 31.10
N LEU A 66 -7.71 11.59 32.42
CA LEU A 66 -6.69 12.03 33.39
C LEU A 66 -5.46 11.11 33.40
N VAL A 67 -5.65 9.80 33.29
CA VAL A 67 -4.56 8.83 33.16
C VAL A 67 -3.78 9.06 31.88
N LEU A 68 -4.46 9.26 30.74
CA LEU A 68 -3.84 9.58 29.45
C LEU A 68 -3.04 10.88 29.51
N ILE A 69 -3.58 11.95 30.12
CA ILE A 69 -2.87 13.21 30.33
C ILE A 69 -1.62 12.98 31.18
N GLY A 70 -1.72 12.21 32.26
CA GLY A 70 -0.57 11.83 33.10
C GLY A 70 0.49 11.04 32.33
N LEU A 71 0.06 10.11 31.49
CA LEU A 71 0.92 9.26 30.65
C LEU A 71 1.65 10.07 29.58
N VAL A 72 0.95 11.00 28.93
CA VAL A 72 1.54 11.96 27.99
C VAL A 72 2.56 12.82 28.70
N ARG A 73 2.23 13.35 29.88
CA ARG A 73 3.14 14.22 30.63
C ARG A 73 4.40 13.48 31.11
N LYS A 74 4.28 12.21 31.50
CA LYS A 74 5.36 11.41 32.08
C LYS A 74 6.23 10.69 31.05
N ILE A 75 5.66 10.27 29.91
CA ILE A 75 6.37 9.45 28.91
C ILE A 75 6.66 10.26 27.65
N VAL A 76 5.64 10.96 27.14
CA VAL A 76 5.69 11.55 25.80
C VAL A 76 6.50 12.85 25.80
N ILE A 77 6.28 13.75 26.77
CA ILE A 77 7.04 15.01 26.89
C ILE A 77 8.56 14.78 27.04
N PRO A 78 9.06 13.92 27.96
CA PRO A 78 10.49 13.69 28.07
C PRO A 78 11.08 13.01 26.84
N GLN A 79 10.37 12.05 26.21
CA GLN A 79 10.85 11.43 24.96
C GLN A 79 10.95 12.41 23.80
N PHE A 80 10.03 13.36 23.65
CA PHE A 80 10.14 14.39 22.62
C PHE A 80 11.27 15.38 22.92
N TYR A 81 11.51 15.70 24.19
CA TYR A 81 12.60 16.56 24.59
C TYR A 81 13.97 15.89 24.37
N ASP A 82 14.11 14.62 24.77
CA ASP A 82 15.31 13.81 24.56
C ASP A 82 15.53 13.51 23.07
N ALA A 83 14.47 13.27 22.29
CA ALA A 83 14.56 13.11 20.83
C ALA A 83 14.93 14.43 20.15
N ALA A 84 14.42 15.58 20.60
CA ALA A 84 14.81 16.89 20.07
C ALA A 84 16.26 17.24 20.43
N LEU A 85 16.71 16.93 21.66
CA LEU A 85 18.10 17.11 22.08
C LEU A 85 19.04 16.15 21.33
N ALA A 86 18.64 14.89 21.12
CA ALA A 86 19.40 13.92 20.33
C ALA A 86 19.50 14.34 18.85
N VAL A 87 18.45 14.95 18.28
CA VAL A 87 18.49 15.49 16.90
C VAL A 87 19.38 16.74 16.82
N ALA A 88 19.39 17.60 17.84
CA ALA A 88 20.30 18.76 17.90
C ALA A 88 21.77 18.35 18.10
N THR A 89 22.04 17.25 18.82
CA THR A 89 23.40 16.76 19.09
C THR A 89 23.93 15.86 17.96
N ASN A 90 23.06 15.13 17.24
CA ASN A 90 23.46 14.23 16.15
C ASN A 90 23.68 14.93 14.79
N GLN A 91 23.46 16.24 14.67
CA GLN A 91 23.83 16.97 13.45
C GLN A 91 25.36 17.11 13.25
N THR A 92 26.19 16.71 14.24
CA THR A 92 27.67 16.80 14.14
C THR A 92 28.39 15.44 14.09
N VAL A 93 27.71 14.31 14.30
CA VAL A 93 28.34 12.98 14.10
C VAL A 93 27.99 12.46 12.73
N LYS A 94 28.69 13.00 11.72
CA LYS A 94 28.81 12.39 10.40
C LYS A 94 29.58 11.08 10.60
N GLU A 95 28.85 10.00 10.89
CA GLU A 95 29.43 8.69 11.15
C GLU A 95 30.22 8.26 9.90
N ARG A 96 31.54 8.29 10.03
CA ARG A 96 32.50 8.15 8.94
C ARG A 96 32.31 6.77 8.33
N VAL A 97 31.90 6.73 7.06
CA VAL A 97 31.75 5.51 6.25
C VAL A 97 33.02 4.68 6.43
N ARG A 98 32.92 3.51 7.09
CA ARG A 98 34.00 2.52 7.07
C ARG A 98 34.27 2.20 5.60
N VAL A 99 35.50 2.43 5.19
CA VAL A 99 36.02 2.15 3.85
C VAL A 99 35.80 0.66 3.56
N LEU A 100 34.69 0.34 2.89
CA LEU A 100 34.46 -0.98 2.33
C LEU A 100 35.38 -1.10 1.11
N HIS A 101 36.26 -2.10 1.12
CA HIS A 101 37.08 -2.43 -0.04
C HIS A 101 36.15 -2.89 -1.19
N VAL A 102 35.92 -2.00 -2.15
CA VAL A 102 35.18 -2.28 -3.38
C VAL A 102 36.12 -2.99 -4.34
N GLY A 103 36.12 -4.32 -4.31
CA GLY A 103 36.99 -5.14 -5.17
C GLY A 103 36.46 -6.52 -5.59
N GLN A 104 35.26 -6.92 -5.16
CA GLN A 104 34.66 -8.20 -5.54
C GLN A 104 33.17 -8.04 -5.86
N LYS A 105 32.66 -8.77 -6.87
CA LYS A 105 31.24 -8.75 -7.30
C LYS A 105 30.25 -8.94 -6.14
N ASP A 106 30.60 -9.76 -5.15
CA ASP A 106 29.77 -9.97 -3.95
C ASP A 106 29.81 -8.82 -2.94
N SER A 107 30.91 -8.04 -2.93
CA SER A 107 31.04 -6.82 -2.13
C SER A 107 30.09 -5.74 -2.66
N PHE A 108 29.94 -5.62 -3.98
CA PHE A 108 29.03 -4.66 -4.62
C PHE A 108 27.56 -4.93 -4.25
N ARG A 109 27.08 -6.18 -4.38
CA ARG A 109 25.69 -6.52 -4.01
C ARG A 109 25.42 -6.25 -2.54
N ARG A 110 26.34 -6.64 -1.66
CA ARG A 110 26.23 -6.36 -0.22
C ARG A 110 26.25 -4.87 0.08
N PHE A 111 27.08 -4.09 -0.60
CA PHE A 111 27.15 -2.64 -0.48
C PHE A 111 25.79 -1.98 -0.78
N VAL A 112 25.19 -2.27 -1.95
CA VAL A 112 23.91 -1.66 -2.33
C VAL A 112 22.79 -2.05 -1.37
N ILE A 113 22.73 -3.33 -0.96
CA ILE A 113 21.72 -3.80 -0.01
C ILE A 113 21.89 -3.13 1.35
N GLN A 114 23.11 -3.07 1.89
CA GLN A 114 23.37 -2.47 3.20
C GLN A 114 23.11 -0.95 3.19
N TYR A 115 23.51 -0.27 2.12
CA TYR A 115 23.28 1.16 1.93
C TYR A 115 21.78 1.49 1.93
N HIS A 116 21.00 0.78 1.11
CA HIS A 116 19.56 1.04 1.01
C HIS A 116 18.76 0.52 2.19
N ARG A 117 19.20 -0.55 2.86
CA ARG A 117 18.54 -1.01 4.09
C ARG A 117 18.54 0.08 5.16
N ARG A 118 19.61 0.89 5.24
CA ARG A 118 19.69 2.03 6.15
C ARG A 118 18.78 3.17 5.72
N LEU A 119 18.76 3.50 4.43
CA LEU A 119 17.87 4.53 3.86
C LEU A 119 16.38 4.17 4.00
N LEU A 120 16.04 2.88 3.88
CA LEU A 120 14.69 2.35 4.08
C LEU A 120 14.36 2.11 5.56
N SER A 121 15.32 2.23 6.48
CA SER A 121 15.08 2.08 7.93
C SER A 121 14.46 3.34 8.54
N ASP A 122 14.32 4.42 7.77
CA ASP A 122 13.53 5.58 8.16
C ASP A 122 12.06 5.16 8.28
N GLY A 123 11.62 4.89 9.52
CA GLY A 123 10.31 4.29 9.80
C GLY A 123 9.12 5.08 9.25
N THR A 124 9.24 6.40 9.09
CA THR A 124 8.20 7.25 8.50
C THR A 124 7.99 6.97 7.01
N LEU A 125 9.08 6.76 6.25
CA LEU A 125 9.02 6.39 4.83
C LEU A 125 8.32 5.04 4.66
N MET A 126 8.70 4.05 5.46
CA MET A 126 8.12 2.72 5.36
C MET A 126 6.64 2.70 5.73
N VAL A 127 6.28 3.27 6.87
CA VAL A 127 4.88 3.26 7.35
C VAL A 127 3.99 4.02 6.37
N GLN A 128 4.43 5.17 5.87
CA GLN A 128 3.59 6.00 5.01
C GLN A 128 3.45 5.44 3.59
N VAL A 129 4.57 5.01 2.98
CA VAL A 129 4.59 4.58 1.58
C VAL A 129 4.07 3.15 1.44
N LEU A 130 4.52 2.22 2.29
CA LEU A 130 4.11 0.83 2.17
C LEU A 130 2.69 0.61 2.67
N LEU A 131 2.34 1.03 3.90
CA LEU A 131 1.04 0.65 4.46
C LEU A 131 -0.11 1.29 3.70
N MET A 132 0.03 2.57 3.34
CA MET A 132 -1.06 3.32 2.71
C MET A 132 -1.36 2.80 1.30
N MET A 133 -0.33 2.51 0.49
CA MET A 133 -0.51 1.99 -0.87
C MET A 133 -0.81 0.48 -0.90
N SER A 134 -0.43 -0.26 0.14
CA SER A 134 -0.69 -1.70 0.21
C SER A 134 -2.08 -2.02 0.76
N ILE A 135 -2.58 -1.29 1.76
CA ILE A 135 -3.80 -1.67 2.49
C ILE A 135 -5.08 -1.16 1.79
N LEU A 136 -5.05 0.05 1.22
CA LEU A 136 -6.22 0.68 0.60
C LEU A 136 -7.00 -0.21 -0.40
N PRO A 137 -6.37 -0.90 -1.37
CA PRO A 137 -7.13 -1.71 -2.33
C PRO A 137 -7.88 -2.86 -1.65
N TYR A 138 -7.32 -3.44 -0.59
CA TYR A 138 -8.00 -4.49 0.18
C TYR A 138 -9.19 -3.96 0.95
N ILE A 139 -9.12 -2.74 1.48
CA ILE A 139 -10.26 -2.12 2.17
C ILE A 139 -11.46 -2.00 1.23
N PHE A 140 -11.26 -1.42 0.04
CA PHE A 140 -12.35 -1.25 -0.93
C PHE A 140 -12.92 -2.59 -1.40
N LEU A 141 -12.04 -3.58 -1.64
CA LEU A 141 -12.47 -4.90 -2.08
C LEU A 141 -13.20 -5.67 -0.98
N LEU A 142 -12.72 -5.64 0.26
CA LEU A 142 -13.35 -6.30 1.40
C LEU A 142 -14.71 -5.70 1.71
N SER A 143 -14.83 -4.37 1.69
CA SER A 143 -16.11 -3.68 1.87
C SER A 143 -17.11 -4.02 0.77
N GLY A 144 -16.67 -4.04 -0.50
CA GLY A 144 -17.52 -4.46 -1.62
C GLY A 144 -17.94 -5.94 -1.52
N ALA A 145 -17.00 -6.80 -1.17
CA ALA A 145 -17.21 -8.24 -1.00
C ALA A 145 -18.15 -8.55 0.18
N ALA A 146 -18.03 -7.85 1.30
CA ALA A 146 -18.93 -7.98 2.45
C ALA A 146 -20.36 -7.56 2.10
N GLY A 147 -20.53 -6.44 1.40
CA GLY A 147 -21.83 -6.00 0.91
C GLY A 147 -22.46 -6.99 -0.08
N ALA A 148 -21.67 -7.54 -1.00
CA ALA A 148 -22.14 -8.54 -1.97
C ALA A 148 -22.45 -9.90 -1.30
N SER A 149 -21.62 -10.35 -0.35
CA SER A 149 -21.78 -11.64 0.33
C SER A 149 -23.11 -11.74 1.08
N LYS A 150 -23.60 -10.62 1.62
CA LYS A 150 -24.88 -10.54 2.33
C LYS A 150 -26.07 -10.85 1.42
N ASN A 151 -25.98 -10.45 0.14
CA ASN A 151 -27.07 -10.59 -0.82
C ASN A 151 -27.02 -11.90 -1.62
N ILE A 152 -25.87 -12.59 -1.66
CA ILE A 152 -25.60 -13.70 -2.59
C ILE A 152 -25.33 -15.03 -1.85
N GLY A 153 -25.45 -15.08 -0.51
CA GLY A 153 -25.37 -16.33 0.25
C GLY A 153 -23.93 -16.87 0.45
N GLY A 154 -22.92 -16.00 0.35
CA GLY A 154 -21.51 -16.35 0.56
C GLY A 154 -20.65 -16.22 -0.71
N LEU A 155 -19.35 -15.96 -0.53
CA LEU A 155 -18.40 -15.76 -1.63
C LEU A 155 -17.74 -17.06 -2.12
N SER A 156 -17.78 -18.14 -1.32
CA SER A 156 -17.09 -19.41 -1.61
C SER A 156 -17.39 -20.01 -2.99
N PRO A 157 -18.65 -20.02 -3.50
CA PRO A 157 -18.95 -20.55 -4.84
C PRO A 157 -18.29 -19.78 -5.99
N TYR A 158 -17.93 -18.51 -5.75
CA TYR A 158 -17.39 -17.57 -6.74
C TYR A 158 -15.86 -17.52 -6.77
N LEU A 159 -15.20 -18.36 -5.97
CA LEU A 159 -13.74 -18.35 -5.78
C LEU A 159 -13.07 -19.60 -6.38
N THR A 160 -13.66 -20.11 -7.45
CA THR A 160 -13.19 -21.28 -8.21
C THR A 160 -12.45 -20.86 -9.49
N PRO A 161 -11.70 -21.78 -10.14
CA PRO A 161 -11.03 -21.48 -11.41
C PRO A 161 -11.96 -21.01 -12.55
N GLN A 162 -13.28 -21.24 -12.44
CA GLN A 162 -14.27 -20.70 -13.37
C GLN A 162 -14.29 -19.16 -13.36
N TYR A 163 -14.00 -18.55 -12.21
CA TYR A 163 -13.97 -17.10 -12.00
C TYR A 163 -12.58 -16.48 -12.19
N LEU A 164 -11.69 -17.14 -12.94
CA LEU A 164 -10.34 -16.62 -13.21
C LEU A 164 -10.35 -15.22 -13.82
N VAL A 165 -11.23 -14.96 -14.79
CA VAL A 165 -11.32 -13.65 -15.45
C VAL A 165 -11.64 -12.52 -14.45
N PRO A 166 -12.74 -12.56 -13.68
CA PRO A 166 -12.99 -11.51 -12.70
C PRO A 166 -11.92 -11.43 -11.61
N LEU A 167 -11.36 -12.57 -11.17
CA LEU A 167 -10.25 -12.58 -10.21
C LEU A 167 -8.97 -11.92 -10.75
N THR A 168 -8.70 -12.01 -12.06
CA THR A 168 -7.59 -11.26 -12.65
C THR A 168 -7.83 -9.76 -12.64
N LEU A 169 -9.04 -9.29 -12.91
CA LEU A 169 -9.36 -7.87 -12.84
C LEU A 169 -9.16 -7.33 -11.42
N VAL A 170 -9.53 -8.12 -10.40
CA VAL A 170 -9.23 -7.81 -8.99
C VAL A 170 -7.72 -7.72 -8.75
N ALA A 171 -6.94 -8.69 -9.23
CA ALA A 171 -5.49 -8.69 -9.08
C ALA A 171 -4.83 -7.49 -9.81
N ILE A 172 -5.32 -7.13 -11.00
CA ILE A 172 -4.87 -5.95 -11.76
C ILE A 172 -5.18 -4.68 -10.97
N LEU A 173 -6.39 -4.55 -10.42
CA LEU A 173 -6.77 -3.41 -9.59
C LEU A 173 -5.81 -3.24 -8.42
N ILE A 174 -5.57 -4.31 -7.65
CA ILE A 174 -4.63 -4.30 -6.52
C ILE A 174 -3.21 -3.93 -6.98
N GLY A 175 -2.75 -4.50 -8.09
CA GLY A 175 -1.42 -4.23 -8.64
C GLY A 175 -1.22 -2.78 -9.05
N VAL A 176 -2.20 -2.19 -9.73
CA VAL A 176 -2.17 -0.76 -10.10
C VAL A 176 -2.15 0.12 -8.85
N PHE A 177 -2.99 -0.16 -7.85
CA PHE A 177 -3.01 0.61 -6.60
C PHE A 177 -1.69 0.56 -5.83
N ASN A 178 -1.08 -0.62 -5.76
CA ASN A 178 0.21 -0.75 -5.08
C ASN A 178 1.35 -0.04 -5.82
N SER A 179 1.32 -0.05 -7.16
CA SER A 179 2.39 0.51 -7.98
C SER A 179 2.27 2.02 -8.16
N PHE A 180 1.05 2.57 -8.07
CA PHE A 180 0.78 3.97 -8.35
C PHE A 180 1.36 4.88 -7.26
N GLY A 181 2.43 5.61 -7.60
CA GLY A 181 3.13 6.44 -6.62
C GLY A 181 3.77 5.59 -5.53
N GLY A 182 4.21 4.36 -5.83
CA GLY A 182 4.92 3.51 -4.89
C GLY A 182 6.36 3.98 -4.64
N LEU A 183 7.08 3.23 -3.83
CA LEU A 183 8.48 3.50 -3.46
C LEU A 183 9.40 3.61 -4.68
N THR A 184 9.13 2.86 -5.75
CA THR A 184 9.88 2.96 -7.01
C THR A 184 9.73 4.31 -7.71
N SER A 185 8.69 5.10 -7.43
CA SER A 185 8.45 6.41 -8.05
C SER A 185 9.28 7.56 -7.44
N ILE A 186 9.87 7.34 -6.27
CA ILE A 186 10.71 8.31 -5.55
C ILE A 186 12.10 7.75 -5.25
N GLY A 187 12.35 6.51 -5.67
CA GLY A 187 13.47 5.69 -5.23
C GLY A 187 14.83 6.31 -5.45
N ILE A 188 15.04 6.97 -6.58
CA ILE A 188 16.30 7.63 -6.94
C ILE A 188 16.43 8.94 -6.16
N SER A 189 15.36 9.74 -6.12
CA SER A 189 15.36 11.03 -5.44
C SER A 189 15.51 10.96 -3.91
N LEU A 190 15.27 9.79 -3.32
CA LEU A 190 15.62 9.51 -1.92
C LEU A 190 17.13 9.63 -1.63
N GLU A 191 18.00 9.54 -2.64
CA GLU A 191 19.45 9.68 -2.45
C GLU A 191 19.90 11.12 -2.23
N ARG A 192 19.08 12.12 -2.61
CA ARG A 192 19.41 13.55 -2.50
C ARG A 192 20.84 13.83 -3.03
N GLU A 193 21.65 14.59 -2.29
CA GLU A 193 23.02 14.95 -2.67
C GLU A 193 23.96 13.76 -2.82
N ASN A 194 23.67 12.61 -2.20
CA ASN A 194 24.50 11.41 -2.33
C ASN A 194 24.42 10.78 -3.72
N PHE A 195 23.44 11.16 -4.56
CA PHE A 195 23.30 10.65 -5.92
C PHE A 195 24.54 10.97 -6.78
N GLU A 196 25.00 12.23 -6.76
CA GLU A 196 26.19 12.66 -7.52
C GLU A 196 27.46 12.00 -6.98
N TYR A 197 27.54 11.80 -5.65
CA TYR A 197 28.64 11.04 -5.04
C TYR A 197 28.66 9.59 -5.55
N LEU A 198 27.52 8.89 -5.52
CA LEU A 198 27.39 7.52 -6.00
C LEU A 198 27.71 7.38 -7.49
N ARG A 199 27.40 8.40 -8.29
CA ARG A 199 27.73 8.44 -9.72
C ARG A 199 29.23 8.60 -9.97
N SER A 200 29.94 9.33 -9.10
CA SER A 200 31.39 9.54 -9.19
C SER A 200 32.24 8.35 -8.73
N LEU A 201 31.63 7.38 -8.03
CA LEU A 201 32.34 6.19 -7.58
C LEU A 201 32.76 5.33 -8.79
N PRO A 202 33.90 4.60 -8.70
CA PRO A 202 34.34 3.67 -9.73
C PRO A 202 33.51 2.38 -9.69
N ILE A 203 32.20 2.49 -9.89
CA ILE A 203 31.22 1.40 -9.90
C ILE A 203 30.36 1.48 -11.16
N ASP A 204 29.86 0.32 -11.61
CA ASP A 204 28.92 0.25 -12.72
C ASP A 204 27.57 0.89 -12.33
N PHE A 205 27.39 2.18 -12.59
CA PHE A 205 26.19 2.93 -12.19
C PHE A 205 24.90 2.38 -12.82
N LYS A 206 24.97 1.87 -14.06
CA LYS A 206 23.86 1.16 -14.73
C LYS A 206 23.40 -0.05 -13.93
N ARG A 207 24.36 -0.86 -13.45
CA ARG A 207 24.10 -2.06 -12.65
C ARG A 207 23.61 -1.71 -11.25
N TYR A 208 24.12 -0.62 -10.67
CA TYR A 208 23.66 -0.06 -9.40
C TYR A 208 22.17 0.27 -9.46
N LEU A 209 21.75 1.10 -10.44
CA LEU A 209 20.36 1.52 -10.59
C LEU A 209 19.42 0.35 -10.87
N PHE A 210 19.87 -0.63 -11.65
CA PHE A 210 19.09 -1.85 -11.89
C PHE A 210 18.85 -2.66 -10.61
N MET A 211 19.90 -2.86 -9.80
CA MET A 211 19.79 -3.61 -8.56
C MET A 211 18.96 -2.87 -7.51
N LYS A 212 19.09 -1.54 -7.48
CA LYS A 212 18.26 -0.67 -6.64
C LYS A 212 16.79 -0.76 -7.02
N PHE A 213 16.45 -0.71 -8.31
CA PHE A 213 15.07 -0.87 -8.77
C PHE A 213 14.44 -2.15 -8.24
N TRP A 214 15.11 -3.29 -8.40
CA TRP A 214 14.61 -4.58 -7.91
C TRP A 214 14.50 -4.63 -6.39
N LEU A 215 15.43 -4.02 -5.65
CA LEU A 215 15.35 -3.94 -4.19
C LEU A 215 14.12 -3.14 -3.74
N LEU A 216 13.89 -1.96 -4.33
CA LEU A 216 12.74 -1.13 -4.01
C LEU A 216 11.42 -1.79 -4.41
N TYR A 217 11.39 -2.41 -5.58
CA TYR A 217 10.24 -3.20 -6.05
C TYR A 217 9.93 -4.34 -5.09
N LEU A 218 10.92 -5.15 -4.70
CA LEU A 218 10.71 -6.27 -3.78
C LEU A 218 10.17 -5.76 -2.43
N VAL A 219 10.78 -4.71 -1.87
CA VAL A 219 10.35 -4.12 -0.60
C VAL A 219 8.89 -3.66 -0.67
N GLN A 220 8.51 -2.88 -1.69
CA GLN A 220 7.12 -2.41 -1.80
C GLN A 220 6.11 -3.52 -2.10
N SER A 221 6.54 -4.63 -2.70
CA SER A 221 5.69 -5.75 -3.12
C SER A 221 5.45 -6.80 -2.04
N ILE A 222 6.30 -6.91 -1.01
CA ILE A 222 6.16 -7.94 0.05
C ILE A 222 4.80 -7.84 0.75
N LEU A 223 4.47 -6.67 1.30
CA LEU A 223 3.26 -6.49 2.10
C LEU A 223 1.98 -6.71 1.27
N PRO A 224 1.81 -6.12 0.07
CA PRO A 224 0.65 -6.41 -0.78
C PRO A 224 0.54 -7.88 -1.14
N VAL A 225 1.64 -8.56 -1.49
CA VAL A 225 1.58 -9.97 -1.87
C VAL A 225 1.16 -10.84 -0.68
N ILE A 226 1.68 -10.56 0.52
CA ILE A 226 1.26 -11.25 1.74
C ILE A 226 -0.23 -11.03 2.02
N LEU A 227 -0.71 -9.79 1.88
CA LEU A 227 -2.13 -9.48 2.05
C LEU A 227 -3.00 -10.16 1.00
N LEU A 228 -2.58 -10.20 -0.27
CA LEU A 228 -3.29 -10.88 -1.35
C LEU A 228 -3.46 -12.36 -1.01
N VAL A 229 -2.36 -13.03 -0.69
CA VAL A 229 -2.36 -14.45 -0.35
C VAL A 229 -3.18 -14.70 0.92
N GLY A 230 -2.98 -13.90 1.98
CA GLY A 230 -3.70 -14.04 3.24
C GLY A 230 -5.21 -13.87 3.09
N VAL A 231 -5.66 -12.86 2.34
CA VAL A 231 -7.07 -12.62 2.04
C VAL A 231 -7.64 -13.76 1.19
N CYS A 232 -6.93 -14.19 0.14
CA CYS A 232 -7.37 -15.31 -0.69
C CYS A 232 -7.50 -16.61 0.11
N LEU A 233 -6.56 -16.90 1.02
CA LEU A 233 -6.62 -18.08 1.88
C LEU A 233 -7.78 -17.98 2.88
N TYR A 234 -8.01 -16.80 3.47
CA TYR A 234 -9.13 -16.57 4.39
C TYR A 234 -10.49 -16.85 3.74
N PHE A 235 -10.66 -16.44 2.48
CA PHE A 235 -11.91 -16.71 1.73
C PHE A 235 -11.96 -18.10 1.07
N GLY A 236 -10.92 -18.94 1.21
CA GLY A 236 -10.88 -20.28 0.64
C GLY A 236 -10.76 -20.30 -0.89
N VAL A 237 -10.06 -19.33 -1.47
CA VAL A 237 -9.80 -19.28 -2.93
C VAL A 237 -8.98 -20.49 -3.37
N HIS A 238 -9.36 -21.10 -4.50
CA HIS A 238 -8.63 -22.24 -5.04
C HIS A 238 -7.15 -21.91 -5.31
N PRO A 239 -6.16 -22.74 -4.91
CA PRO A 239 -4.73 -22.41 -5.02
C PRO A 239 -4.27 -22.03 -6.43
N LEU A 240 -4.83 -22.66 -7.46
CA LEU A 240 -4.55 -22.33 -8.86
C LEU A 240 -4.95 -20.87 -9.20
N ALA A 241 -6.08 -20.39 -8.67
CA ALA A 241 -6.53 -19.03 -8.89
C ALA A 241 -5.64 -18.02 -8.15
N ILE A 242 -5.15 -18.37 -6.95
CA ILE A 242 -4.17 -17.55 -6.21
C ILE A 242 -2.89 -17.39 -7.05
N LEU A 243 -2.35 -18.50 -7.59
CA LEU A 243 -1.19 -18.44 -8.46
C LEU A 243 -1.43 -17.57 -9.70
N ALA A 244 -2.59 -17.74 -10.34
CA ALA A 244 -2.97 -16.96 -11.52
C ALA A 244 -3.07 -15.45 -11.22
N MET A 245 -3.64 -15.10 -10.07
CA MET A 245 -3.70 -13.72 -9.56
C MET A 245 -2.31 -13.16 -9.28
N LEU A 246 -1.41 -13.94 -8.69
CA LEU A 246 -0.03 -13.49 -8.45
C LEU A 246 0.73 -13.24 -9.76
N LEU A 247 0.58 -14.11 -10.76
CA LEU A 247 1.25 -13.95 -12.05
C LEU A 247 0.78 -12.67 -12.76
N ILE A 248 -0.54 -12.43 -12.83
CA ILE A 248 -1.05 -11.22 -13.49
C ILE A 248 -0.69 -9.96 -12.69
N TRP A 249 -0.66 -10.06 -11.36
CA TRP A 249 -0.21 -8.97 -10.49
C TRP A 249 1.25 -8.58 -10.78
N VAL A 250 2.16 -9.55 -10.89
CA VAL A 250 3.57 -9.28 -11.24
C VAL A 250 3.68 -8.66 -12.63
N VAL A 251 2.96 -9.22 -13.62
CA VAL A 251 2.98 -8.73 -15.00
C VAL A 251 2.50 -7.28 -15.10
N THR A 252 1.52 -6.88 -14.30
CA THR A 252 0.97 -5.52 -14.29
C THR A 252 1.78 -4.51 -13.49
N THR A 253 2.40 -4.92 -12.38
CA THR A 253 3.14 -4.01 -11.49
C THR A 253 4.51 -3.63 -12.03
N ILE A 254 5.28 -4.56 -12.60
CA ILE A 254 6.61 -4.31 -13.18
C ILE A 254 6.63 -3.12 -14.16
N PRO A 255 5.77 -3.04 -15.20
CA PRO A 255 5.84 -1.99 -16.20
C PRO A 255 5.47 -0.60 -15.65
N ILE A 256 4.59 -0.55 -14.65
CA ILE A 256 4.23 0.69 -13.96
C ILE A 256 5.42 1.16 -13.12
N CYS A 257 6.00 0.26 -12.33
CA CYS A 257 7.12 0.57 -11.45
C CYS A 257 8.35 1.04 -12.23
N ILE A 258 8.71 0.36 -13.33
CA ILE A 258 9.88 0.77 -14.14
C ILE A 258 9.63 2.10 -14.85
N ARG A 259 8.40 2.36 -15.32
CA ARG A 259 8.04 3.64 -15.92
C ARG A 259 8.21 4.77 -14.91
N ASP A 260 7.75 4.57 -13.69
CA ASP A 260 7.81 5.59 -12.65
C ASP A 260 9.24 5.77 -12.11
N TYR A 261 10.04 4.70 -12.06
CA TYR A 261 11.47 4.77 -11.74
C TYR A 261 12.28 5.56 -12.77
N VAL A 262 12.03 5.34 -14.07
CA VAL A 262 12.71 6.14 -15.12
C VAL A 262 12.26 7.59 -15.10
N LYS A 263 10.98 7.87 -14.83
CA LYS A 263 10.50 9.24 -14.63
C LYS A 263 11.15 9.92 -13.44
N ASP A 264 11.43 9.17 -12.37
CA ASP A 264 12.12 9.67 -11.20
C ASP A 264 13.57 10.07 -11.52
N PHE A 265 14.25 9.27 -12.36
CA PHE A 265 15.57 9.60 -12.88
C PHE A 265 15.56 10.88 -13.72
N GLN A 266 14.61 10.99 -14.66
CA GLN A 266 14.47 12.14 -15.57
C GLN A 266 14.19 13.46 -14.84
N ASN A 267 13.41 13.40 -13.75
CA ASN A 267 12.98 14.57 -13.00
C ASN A 267 13.63 14.64 -11.62
N PHE A 268 14.87 14.15 -11.50
CA PHE A 268 15.58 14.06 -10.23
C PHE A 268 15.53 15.37 -9.43
N SER A 269 15.17 15.30 -8.15
CA SER A 269 15.05 16.49 -7.30
C SER A 269 15.64 16.24 -5.91
N THR A 270 16.46 17.17 -5.45
CA THR A 270 17.13 17.13 -4.13
C THR A 270 16.44 17.98 -3.08
N ASN A 271 15.66 18.99 -3.49
CA ASN A 271 15.14 20.06 -2.63
C ASN A 271 13.81 19.73 -1.93
N TRP A 272 13.43 18.46 -1.81
CA TRP A 272 12.16 18.09 -1.19
C TRP A 272 12.25 18.14 0.34
N THR A 273 11.26 18.77 0.98
CA THR A 273 11.19 18.89 2.43
C THR A 273 10.40 17.75 3.05
N ASN A 274 9.35 17.29 2.34
CA ASN A 274 8.47 16.22 2.78
C ASN A 274 8.41 15.10 1.74
N ILE A 275 8.26 13.87 2.22
CA ILE A 275 8.12 12.66 1.41
C ILE A 275 6.83 12.73 0.58
N THR A 276 5.76 13.27 1.16
CA THR A 276 4.50 13.47 0.45
C THR A 276 4.69 14.40 -0.75
N GLU A 277 5.39 15.51 -0.57
CA GLU A 277 5.72 16.45 -1.63
C GLU A 277 6.43 15.73 -2.79
N LEU A 278 7.44 14.91 -2.46
CA LEU A 278 8.18 14.12 -3.44
C LEU A 278 7.30 13.10 -4.19
N MET A 279 6.44 12.38 -3.47
CA MET A 279 5.48 11.41 -4.04
C MET A 279 4.44 12.10 -4.93
N THR A 280 4.12 13.36 -4.63
CA THR A 280 3.21 14.19 -5.42
C THR A 280 3.88 15.00 -6.51
N ARG A 281 5.22 15.05 -6.62
CA ARG A 281 5.88 15.94 -7.61
C ARG A 281 5.56 15.57 -9.06
N HIS A 282 5.40 14.27 -9.33
CA HIS A 282 5.08 13.75 -10.66
C HIS A 282 3.63 14.08 -11.08
N ARG A 283 2.92 14.86 -10.24
CA ARG A 283 1.57 15.34 -10.42
C ARG A 283 1.55 16.79 -10.93
N GLY A 284 2.37 17.14 -11.92
CA GLY A 284 2.31 18.45 -12.60
C GLY A 284 0.90 18.81 -13.11
N ASN A 285 0.01 17.81 -13.22
CA ASN A 285 -1.44 18.00 -13.22
C ASN A 285 -2.13 17.02 -12.24
N ALA A 286 -1.98 17.25 -10.93
CA ALA A 286 -2.48 16.39 -9.86
C ALA A 286 -3.97 16.16 -9.90
N VAL A 287 -4.71 17.16 -10.35
CA VAL A 287 -6.13 17.09 -10.59
C VAL A 287 -6.42 16.08 -11.70
N LEU A 288 -5.72 16.15 -12.84
CA LEU A 288 -5.93 15.21 -13.94
C LEU A 288 -5.54 13.77 -13.55
N GLN A 289 -4.42 13.55 -12.87
CA GLN A 289 -4.02 12.20 -12.43
C GLN A 289 -4.96 11.61 -11.37
N SER A 290 -5.49 12.43 -10.46
CA SER A 290 -6.50 11.98 -9.49
C SER A 290 -7.84 11.67 -10.15
N ILE A 291 -8.29 12.51 -11.10
CA ILE A 291 -9.48 12.22 -11.92
C ILE A 291 -9.30 10.93 -12.70
N LEU A 292 -8.16 10.73 -13.37
CA LEU A 292 -7.88 9.49 -14.11
C LEU A 292 -7.88 8.25 -13.21
N LEU A 293 -7.36 8.36 -11.98
CA LEU A 293 -7.38 7.26 -11.01
C LEU A 293 -8.81 6.96 -10.53
N ILE A 294 -9.64 7.98 -10.30
CA ILE A 294 -11.05 7.82 -9.94
C ILE A 294 -11.83 7.18 -11.10
N VAL A 295 -11.65 7.66 -12.34
CA VAL A 295 -12.30 7.07 -13.51
C VAL A 295 -11.86 5.62 -13.70
N PHE A 296 -10.56 5.34 -13.57
CA PHE A 296 -10.02 3.97 -13.62
C PHE A 296 -10.67 3.07 -12.56
N LEU A 297 -10.84 3.55 -11.32
CA LEU A 297 -11.53 2.83 -10.26
C LEU A 297 -12.95 2.45 -10.66
N PHE A 298 -13.77 3.42 -11.08
CA PHE A 298 -15.16 3.17 -11.46
C PHE A 298 -15.27 2.18 -12.62
N VAL A 299 -14.44 2.36 -13.66
CA VAL A 299 -14.41 1.46 -14.81
C VAL A 299 -14.00 0.05 -14.38
N MET A 300 -12.97 -0.09 -13.54
CA MET A 300 -12.53 -1.39 -13.05
C MET A 300 -13.59 -2.08 -12.21
N PHE A 301 -14.27 -1.38 -11.30
CA PHE A 301 -15.36 -1.96 -10.52
C PHE A 301 -16.51 -2.42 -11.41
N LEU A 302 -16.91 -1.61 -12.39
CA LEU A 302 -17.94 -1.97 -13.36
C LEU A 302 -17.54 -3.24 -14.14
N LEU A 303 -16.31 -3.29 -14.65
CA LEU A 303 -15.79 -4.45 -15.38
C LEU A 303 -15.74 -5.71 -14.50
N ILE A 304 -15.34 -5.59 -13.24
CA ILE A 304 -15.34 -6.69 -12.28
C ILE A 304 -16.77 -7.23 -12.10
N ILE A 305 -17.74 -6.35 -11.84
CA ILE A 305 -19.14 -6.74 -11.63
C ILE A 305 -19.71 -7.43 -12.88
N ILE A 306 -19.55 -6.82 -14.06
CA ILE A 306 -20.01 -7.39 -15.33
C ILE A 306 -19.35 -8.75 -15.58
N SER A 307 -18.04 -8.86 -15.32
CA SER A 307 -17.30 -10.11 -15.50
C SER A 307 -17.78 -11.21 -14.54
N PHE A 308 -18.16 -10.89 -13.31
CA PHE A 308 -18.75 -11.86 -12.38
C PHE A 308 -20.12 -12.35 -12.86
N ILE A 309 -21.00 -11.44 -13.30
CA ILE A 309 -22.33 -11.78 -13.84
C ILE A 309 -22.21 -12.65 -15.10
N TRP A 310 -21.32 -12.26 -16.02
CA TRP A 310 -21.08 -13.02 -17.25
C TRP A 310 -20.54 -14.42 -16.96
N THR A 311 -19.61 -14.53 -16.01
CA THR A 311 -19.04 -15.82 -15.62
C THR A 311 -20.09 -16.75 -15.01
N TYR A 312 -20.98 -16.19 -14.17
CA TYR A 312 -22.06 -16.94 -13.55
C TYR A 312 -23.03 -17.55 -14.57
N HIS A 313 -23.37 -16.81 -15.63
CA HIS A 313 -24.40 -17.27 -16.59
C HIS A 313 -23.89 -18.16 -17.72
N SER A 314 -22.64 -17.98 -18.19
CA SER A 314 -22.29 -18.47 -19.54
C SER A 314 -20.88 -19.01 -19.72
N VAL A 315 -20.04 -19.01 -18.68
CA VAL A 315 -18.62 -19.34 -18.84
C VAL A 315 -18.30 -20.71 -18.26
N SER A 316 -17.80 -21.61 -19.11
CA SER A 316 -17.18 -22.85 -18.67
C SER A 316 -15.77 -22.61 -18.12
N THR A 317 -15.30 -23.51 -17.25
CA THR A 317 -13.93 -23.45 -16.69
C THR A 317 -12.86 -23.41 -17.77
N LEU A 318 -13.02 -24.17 -18.86
CA LEU A 318 -12.09 -24.19 -19.98
C LEU A 318 -11.98 -22.83 -20.68
N LEU A 319 -13.12 -22.16 -20.88
CA LEU A 319 -13.17 -20.84 -21.51
C LEU A 319 -12.53 -19.78 -20.59
N ALA A 320 -12.77 -19.85 -19.28
CA ALA A 320 -12.13 -18.95 -18.33
C ALA A 320 -10.59 -19.07 -18.33
N VAL A 321 -10.08 -20.30 -18.38
CA VAL A 321 -8.63 -20.58 -18.43
C VAL A 321 -8.02 -20.12 -19.75
N SER A 322 -8.70 -20.32 -20.89
CA SER A 322 -8.19 -19.88 -22.18
C SER A 322 -8.13 -18.36 -22.27
N LEU A 323 -9.17 -17.65 -21.84
CA LEU A 323 -9.18 -16.19 -21.76
C LEU A 323 -8.11 -15.66 -20.82
N TYR A 324 -7.97 -16.25 -19.63
CA TYR A 324 -6.90 -15.92 -18.70
C TYR A 324 -5.52 -16.01 -19.36
N SER A 325 -5.27 -17.11 -20.08
CA SER A 325 -3.98 -17.35 -20.74
C SER A 325 -3.68 -16.31 -21.81
N ILE A 326 -4.70 -15.90 -22.59
CA ILE A 326 -4.58 -14.83 -23.58
C ILE A 326 -4.27 -13.50 -22.90
N ILE A 327 -5.00 -13.14 -21.83
CA ILE A 327 -4.77 -11.92 -21.06
C ILE A 327 -3.34 -11.90 -20.50
N LEU A 328 -2.87 -13.03 -19.95
CA LEU A 328 -1.53 -13.16 -19.39
C LEU A 328 -0.46 -12.99 -20.47
N LEU A 329 -0.62 -13.61 -21.63
CA LEU A 329 0.33 -13.51 -22.75
C LEU A 329 0.42 -12.08 -23.30
N ILE A 330 -0.74 -11.44 -23.53
CA ILE A 330 -0.79 -10.04 -23.99
C ILE A 330 -0.17 -9.12 -22.93
N GLY A 331 -0.56 -9.30 -21.67
CA GLY A 331 -0.01 -8.55 -20.54
C GLY A 331 1.50 -8.69 -20.44
N ALA A 332 2.03 -9.91 -20.56
CA ALA A 332 3.47 -10.19 -20.53
C ALA A 332 4.20 -9.54 -21.72
N GLY A 333 3.63 -9.59 -22.91
CA GLY A 333 4.19 -8.93 -24.10
C GLY A 333 4.25 -7.40 -23.95
N ILE A 334 3.16 -6.78 -23.47
CA ILE A 334 3.12 -5.34 -23.18
C ILE A 334 4.12 -4.99 -22.07
N SER A 335 4.16 -5.78 -21.00
CA SER A 335 5.06 -5.59 -19.87
C SER A 335 6.53 -5.64 -20.32
N TYR A 336 6.89 -6.64 -21.12
CA TYR A 336 8.23 -6.80 -21.67
C TYR A 336 8.64 -5.64 -22.59
N THR A 337 7.74 -5.20 -23.48
CA THR A 337 8.03 -4.08 -24.40
C THR A 337 8.22 -2.77 -23.65
N ILE A 338 7.37 -2.46 -22.66
CA ILE A 338 7.52 -1.28 -21.81
C ILE A 338 8.82 -1.34 -21.02
N TYR A 339 9.10 -2.48 -20.38
CA TYR A 339 10.31 -2.71 -19.60
C TYR A 339 11.58 -2.48 -20.43
N ARG A 340 11.67 -3.12 -21.60
CA ARG A 340 12.80 -2.98 -22.52
C ARG A 340 12.96 -1.55 -23.00
N LYS A 341 11.86 -0.89 -23.40
CA LYS A 341 11.89 0.50 -23.86
C LYS A 341 12.40 1.43 -22.77
N LYS A 342 11.89 1.30 -21.55
CA LYS A 342 12.23 2.18 -20.43
C LYS A 342 13.64 1.97 -19.91
N ILE A 343 14.12 0.74 -19.82
CA ILE A 343 15.53 0.47 -19.49
C ILE A 343 16.47 1.04 -20.54
N ARG A 344 16.14 0.91 -21.83
CA ARG A 344 16.94 1.52 -22.89
C ARG A 344 17.02 3.03 -22.72
N THR A 345 15.90 3.70 -22.45
CA THR A 345 15.88 5.14 -22.15
C THR A 345 16.77 5.49 -20.96
N LEU A 346 16.65 4.74 -19.86
CA LEU A 346 17.47 4.94 -18.66
C LEU A 346 18.97 4.83 -18.99
N TYR A 347 19.37 3.82 -19.75
CA TYR A 347 20.78 3.63 -20.12
C TYR A 347 21.31 4.70 -21.07
N GLN A 348 20.46 5.27 -21.94
CA GLN A 348 20.82 6.38 -22.80
C GLN A 348 21.05 7.67 -21.99
N GLU A 349 20.21 7.93 -20.98
CA GLU A 349 20.32 9.13 -20.15
C GLU A 349 21.51 9.10 -19.18
N ILE A 350 21.96 7.89 -18.79
CA ILE A 350 23.16 7.73 -17.95
C ILE A 350 24.45 8.10 -18.70
N GLY A 351 24.44 8.04 -20.04
CA GLY A 351 25.63 8.16 -20.88
C GLY A 351 26.37 6.82 -21.05
N GLU A 352 27.09 6.67 -22.16
CA GLU A 352 28.17 5.68 -22.28
C GLU A 352 29.34 6.05 -21.37
#